data_AF-A0A844WSK2-F1
#
_entry.id   AF-A0A844WSK2-F1
#
_cell.length_a   1.000
_cell.length_b   1.000
_cell.length_c   1.000
_cell.angle_alpha   90.00
_cell.angle_beta   90.00
_cell.angle_gamma   90.00
#
_symmetry.space_group_name_H-M   'P 1'
#
loop_
_entity.id
_entity.type
_entity.pdbx_description
1 polymer ?
#
loop_
_entity_poly.entity_id
_entity_poly.type
_entity_poly.pdbx_seq_one_letter_code
_entity_poly.pdbx_strand_id
1 'polypeptide(L)'
;MKIGNKLGNVASKIEVKPYSSLYASEICDLFHSSIHAIDTDIYSKAQQEAWCSTPPDYQKWLERLDNTQPWMAIFGSSLAGVY
;
A
#
# COMPACT_ATOMS: atom_id res chain seq x y z
N MET A 1 -22.18 -1.19 39.92
CA MET A 1 -22.03 -1.83 38.59
C MET A 1 -20.66 -1.45 38.05
N LYS A 2 -19.76 -2.42 37.84
CA LYS A 2 -18.47 -2.17 37.19
C LYS A 2 -18.69 -2.23 35.68
N ILE A 3 -18.62 -1.09 35.00
CA ILE A 3 -18.63 -1.04 33.54
C ILE A 3 -17.19 -1.27 33.08
N GLY A 4 -16.79 -2.53 33.04
CA GLY A 4 -15.52 -2.93 32.41
C GLY A 4 -15.70 -2.88 30.91
N ASN A 5 -15.33 -1.75 30.30
CA ASN A 5 -15.28 -1.64 28.85
C ASN A 5 -14.15 -2.54 28.36
N LYS A 6 -14.47 -3.76 27.93
CA LYS A 6 -13.55 -4.62 27.19
C LYS A 6 -13.27 -3.90 25.88
N LEU A 7 -12.16 -3.17 25.82
CA LEU A 7 -11.45 -2.92 24.57
C LEU A 7 -11.03 -4.29 24.06
N GLY A 8 -11.96 -4.96 23.39
CA GLY A 8 -11.74 -6.21 22.71
C GLY A 8 -10.63 -5.96 21.71
N ASN A 9 -9.53 -6.68 21.90
CA ASN A 9 -8.47 -6.83 20.93
C ASN A 9 -9.10 -7.33 19.62
N VAL A 10 -9.48 -6.41 18.73
CA VAL A 10 -9.87 -6.76 17.37
C VAL A 10 -8.54 -7.03 16.68
N ALA A 11 -8.13 -8.30 16.63
CA ALA A 11 -7.08 -8.70 15.72
C ALA A 11 -7.52 -8.19 14.33
N SER A 12 -6.86 -7.14 13.84
CA SER A 12 -7.21 -6.49 12.59
C SER A 12 -7.15 -7.55 11.49
N LYS A 13 -8.31 -7.90 10.95
CA LYS A 13 -8.45 -8.89 9.89
C LYS A 13 -7.97 -8.26 8.58
N ILE A 14 -7.26 -9.04 7.76
CA ILE A 14 -6.97 -8.65 6.37
C ILE A 14 -8.19 -9.01 5.52
N GLU A 15 -8.68 -8.05 4.76
CA GLU A 15 -9.76 -8.20 3.78
C GLU A 15 -9.20 -8.00 2.38
N VAL A 16 -9.64 -8.80 1.42
CA VAL A 16 -9.31 -8.60 0.01
C VAL A 16 -10.51 -7.96 -0.69
N LYS A 17 -10.28 -6.85 -1.40
CA LYS A 17 -11.31 -6.05 -2.08
C LYS A 17 -10.92 -5.82 -3.55
N PRO A 18 -11.89 -5.72 -4.47
CA PRO A 18 -11.58 -5.32 -5.84
C PRO A 18 -11.02 -3.91 -5.88
N TYR A 19 -10.14 -3.63 -6.85
CA TYR A 19 -9.59 -2.30 -7.06
C TYR A 19 -10.67 -1.21 -7.20
N SER A 20 -10.34 -0.04 -6.69
CA SER A 20 -11.05 1.21 -6.94
C SER A 20 -10.02 2.30 -7.24
N SER A 21 -10.29 3.12 -8.26
CA SER A 21 -9.40 4.23 -8.64
C SER A 21 -9.17 5.27 -7.55
N LEU A 22 -10.02 5.29 -6.52
CA LEU A 22 -9.83 6.09 -5.32
C LEU A 22 -8.55 5.70 -4.53
N TYR A 23 -8.06 4.46 -4.69
CA TYR A 23 -6.86 3.96 -4.03
C TYR A 23 -5.60 4.10 -4.91
N ALA A 24 -5.69 4.61 -6.14
CA ALA A 24 -4.55 4.63 -7.06
C ALA A 24 -3.32 5.35 -6.48
N SER A 25 -3.54 6.51 -5.83
CA SER A 25 -2.46 7.24 -5.16
C SER A 25 -1.91 6.49 -3.95
N GLU A 26 -2.76 5.89 -3.12
CA GLU A 26 -2.32 5.12 -1.94
C GLU A 26 -1.52 3.88 -2.34
N ILE A 27 -1.91 3.21 -3.43
CA ILE A 27 -1.15 2.08 -4.02
C ILE A 27 0.22 2.56 -4.52
N CYS A 28 0.26 3.70 -5.20
CA CYS A 28 1.48 4.31 -5.71
C CYS A 28 2.45 4.66 -4.57
N ASP A 29 1.94 5.30 -3.51
CA ASP A 29 2.71 5.64 -2.31
C ASP A 29 3.22 4.40 -1.58
N LEU A 30 2.38 3.37 -1.45
CA LEU A 30 2.76 2.11 -0.83
C LEU A 30 3.88 1.42 -1.61
N PHE A 31 3.79 1.38 -2.93
CA PHE A 31 4.81 0.78 -3.78
C PHE A 31 6.14 1.55 -3.72
N HIS A 32 6.08 2.88 -3.84
CA HIS A 32 7.27 3.74 -3.74
C HIS A 32 7.94 3.58 -2.37
N SER A 33 7.16 3.67 -1.29
CA SER A 33 7.65 3.50 0.07
C SER A 33 8.26 2.11 0.29
N SER A 34 7.65 1.06 -0.27
CA SER A 34 8.16 -0.31 -0.15
C SER A 34 9.53 -0.46 -0.80
N ILE A 35 9.77 0.15 -1.96
CA ILE A 35 11.07 0.11 -2.64
C ILE A 35 12.13 0.91 -1.87
N HIS A 36 11.77 2.11 -1.43
CA HIS A 36 12.69 3.01 -0.72
C HIS A 36 13.01 2.57 0.72
N ALA A 37 12.18 1.68 1.28
CA ALA A 37 12.40 1.03 2.57
C ALA A 37 13.25 -0.24 2.49
N ILE A 38 13.55 -0.77 1.30
CA ILE A 38 14.47 -1.91 1.18
C ILE A 38 15.84 -1.51 1.74
N ASP A 39 16.48 -2.43 2.45
CA ASP A 39 17.80 -2.22 3.02
C ASP A 39 18.80 -1.76 1.94
N THR A 40 19.59 -0.73 2.25
CA THR A 40 20.58 -0.17 1.34
C THR A 40 21.75 -1.09 1.05
N ASP A 41 21.95 -2.10 1.91
CA ASP A 41 22.92 -3.17 1.67
C ASP A 41 22.46 -4.13 0.55
N ILE A 42 21.14 -4.15 0.25
CA ILE A 42 20.57 -4.92 -0.86
C ILE A 42 20.44 -4.05 -2.12
N TYR A 43 19.85 -2.86 -1.98
CA TYR A 43 19.74 -1.88 -3.06
C TYR A 43 20.22 -0.51 -2.60
N SER A 44 21.32 -0.03 -3.18
CA SER A 44 21.79 1.33 -2.95
C SER A 44 20.70 2.36 -3.29
N LYS A 45 20.80 3.56 -2.73
CA LYS A 45 19.84 4.64 -3.01
C LYS A 45 19.69 4.96 -4.51
N ALA A 46 20.79 4.88 -5.27
CA ALA A 46 20.73 5.08 -6.72
C ALA A 46 19.94 3.96 -7.43
N GLN A 47 20.03 2.71 -6.98
CA GLN A 47 19.23 1.61 -7.51
C GLN A 47 17.76 1.73 -7.13
N GLN A 48 17.46 2.15 -5.89
CA GLN A 48 16.09 2.42 -5.43
C GLN A 48 15.43 3.51 -6.29
N GLU A 49 16.13 4.63 -6.55
CA GLU A 49 15.65 5.71 -7.43
C GLU A 49 15.53 5.32 -8.90
N ALA A 50 16.44 4.46 -9.40
CA ALA A 50 16.34 3.93 -10.76
C ALA A 50 15.15 2.96 -10.91
N TRP A 51 14.80 2.24 -9.86
CA TRP A 51 13.65 1.33 -9.83
C TRP A 51 12.33 2.09 -9.63
N CYS A 52 12.30 3.05 -8.70
CA CYS A 52 11.14 3.85 -8.40
C CYS A 52 11.55 5.29 -8.13
N SER A 53 11.51 6.10 -9.19
CA SER A 53 11.95 7.49 -9.14
C SER A 53 11.05 8.35 -8.27
N THR A 54 11.67 9.31 -7.58
CA THR A 54 11.00 10.33 -6.78
C THR A 54 10.91 11.66 -7.57
N PRO A 55 9.71 12.25 -7.76
CA PRO A 55 8.39 11.77 -7.32
C PRO A 55 7.83 10.67 -8.25
N PRO A 56 6.93 9.80 -7.74
CA PRO A 56 6.20 8.85 -8.57
C PRO A 56 5.35 9.51 -9.66
N ASP A 57 5.20 8.85 -10.80
CA ASP A 57 4.29 9.26 -11.87
C ASP A 57 2.87 8.75 -11.58
N TYR A 58 2.13 9.50 -10.76
CA TYR A 58 0.78 9.11 -10.32
C TYR A 58 -0.20 8.91 -11.48
N GLN A 59 -0.04 9.64 -12.58
CA GLN A 59 -0.94 9.49 -13.74
C GLN A 59 -0.71 8.13 -14.42
N LYS A 60 0.55 7.75 -14.66
CA LYS A 60 0.85 6.42 -15.20
C LYS A 60 0.43 5.29 -14.27
N TRP A 61 0.50 5.50 -12.97
CA TRP A 61 -0.01 4.54 -11.99
C TRP A 61 -1.51 4.38 -12.08
N LEU A 62 -2.27 5.48 -12.14
CA LEU A 62 -3.72 5.43 -12.33
C LEU A 62 -4.08 4.72 -13.63
N GLU A 63 -3.47 5.09 -14.75
CA GLU A 63 -3.70 4.45 -16.06
C GLU A 63 -3.41 2.95 -16.03
N ARG A 64 -2.28 2.55 -15.41
CA ARG A 64 -1.91 1.15 -15.24
C ARG A 64 -2.95 0.42 -14.39
N LEU A 65 -3.33 0.98 -13.24
CA LEU A 65 -4.22 0.34 -12.27
C LEU A 65 -5.66 0.23 -12.79
N ASP A 66 -6.15 1.24 -13.50
CA ASP A 66 -7.46 1.21 -14.16
C ASP A 66 -7.53 0.12 -15.24
N ASN A 67 -6.40 -0.17 -15.89
CA ASN A 67 -6.28 -1.26 -16.87
C ASN A 67 -6.09 -2.64 -16.21
N THR A 68 -5.23 -2.76 -15.19
CA THR A 68 -4.93 -4.07 -14.58
C THR A 68 -5.92 -4.50 -13.50
N GLN A 69 -6.60 -3.56 -12.86
CA GLN A 69 -7.58 -3.76 -11.78
C GLN A 69 -7.17 -4.84 -10.76
N PRO A 70 -6.06 -4.64 -10.03
CA PRO A 70 -5.56 -5.66 -9.10
C PRO A 70 -6.50 -5.86 -7.90
N TRP A 71 -6.26 -6.92 -7.14
CA TRP A 71 -6.93 -7.07 -5.84
C TRP A 71 -6.18 -6.27 -4.78
N MET A 72 -6.93 -5.63 -3.88
CA MET A 72 -6.38 -4.83 -2.78
C MET A 72 -6.50 -5.59 -1.47
N ALA A 73 -5.41 -5.66 -0.70
CA ALA A 73 -5.41 -6.15 0.67
C ALA A 73 -5.58 -4.97 1.64
N ILE A 74 -6.64 -4.98 2.44
CA ILE A 74 -6.97 -3.95 3.42
C ILE A 74 -6.79 -4.54 4.82
N PHE A 75 -5.98 -3.90 5.66
CA PHE A 75 -5.81 -4.25 7.07
C PHE A 75 -6.50 -3.19 7.93
N GLY A 76 -7.65 -3.55 8.52
CA GLY A 76 -8.51 -2.58 9.18
C GLY A 76 -9.05 -1.55 8.18
N SER A 77 -8.54 -0.32 8.21
CA SER A 77 -8.90 0.76 7.29
C SER A 77 -7.77 1.19 6.36
N SER A 78 -6.62 0.52 6.38
CA SER A 78 -5.43 0.91 5.63
C SER A 78 -5.14 -0.08 4.51
N LEU A 79 -4.71 0.42 3.35
CA LEU A 79 -4.16 -0.41 2.30
C LEU A 79 -2.84 -1.04 2.78
N ALA A 80 -2.78 -2.37 2.72
CA ALA A 80 -1.61 -3.15 3.12
C ALA A 80 -0.84 -3.72 1.92
N GLY A 81 -1.47 -3.81 0.74
CA GLY A 81 -0.85 -4.35 -0.46
C GLY A 81 -1.83 -4.52 -1.62
N VAL A 82 -1.28 -4.92 -2.76
CA VAL A 82 -2.04 -5.32 -3.96
C VAL A 82 -1.47 -6.61 -4.56
N TYR A 83 -2.28 -7.44 -5.22
CA TYR A 83 -1.85 -8.64 -5.93
C TYR A 83 -2.66 -8.94 -7.20
#